data_AF-A0A8S3T5T2-F1
#
_entry.id   AF-A0A8S3T5T2-F1
#
_cell.length_a   1.000
_cell.length_b   1.000
_cell.length_c   1.000
_cell.angle_alpha   90.00
_cell.angle_beta   90.00
_cell.angle_gamma   90.00
#
_symmetry.space_group_name_H-M   'P 1'
#
loop_
_entity.id
_entity.type
_entity.pdbx_description
1 polymer ?
#
loop_
_entity_poly.entity_id
_entity_poly.type
_entity_poly.pdbx_seq_one_letter_code
_entity_poly.pdbx_strand_id
1 'polypeptide(L)'
;MVKLFFSFYKRVLPLPSENWSSSVDMWFCHKHGNDDTDYKSLSLIPKLGECFVGTSYLLVRSTHLLVRDSHNGTVTCPSCHIEIGAKFVERKKLNEINSYTDNPVYKIFSESVQFHRDDNLYLNESPIQNKEAFFAKMINEQSHAYTSFRLILSGEKENKKIQCLIWLIDPNLLIFEGEASSEKKEVKLKPLSVMKILYKCDISDTSRLKTGRSTVFDQWASDNSVHGFHLPYILCSSLITCLIKNTKQLPKSHRCLNSFLVGILHYNR
;
A
#
# COMPACT_ATOMS: atom_id res chain seq x y z
N MET A 1 -14.57 7.69 -4.54
CA MET A 1 -13.63 6.89 -5.35
C MET A 1 -13.49 7.59 -6.69
N VAL A 2 -12.28 7.77 -7.21
CA VAL A 2 -12.04 8.45 -8.49
C VAL A 2 -12.19 7.44 -9.63
N LYS A 3 -12.89 7.82 -10.69
CA LYS A 3 -13.02 6.96 -11.87
C LYS A 3 -11.85 7.22 -12.81
N LEU A 4 -11.14 6.15 -13.17
CA LEU A 4 -10.16 6.19 -14.27
C LEU A 4 -10.69 5.34 -15.43
N PHE A 5 -10.67 5.93 -16.62
CA PHE A 5 -11.00 5.24 -17.86
C PHE A 5 -9.70 4.99 -18.61
N PHE A 6 -9.47 3.74 -19.01
CA PHE A 6 -8.23 3.36 -19.68
C PHE A 6 -8.10 3.97 -21.09
N SER A 7 -9.22 4.27 -21.74
CA SER A 7 -9.27 4.93 -23.06
C SER A 7 -8.66 6.33 -23.07
N PHE A 8 -8.58 7.00 -21.91
CA PHE A 8 -7.91 8.30 -21.79
C PHE A 8 -6.38 8.19 -21.82
N TYR A 9 -5.83 6.98 -21.75
CA TYR A 9 -4.39 6.75 -21.79
C TYR A 9 -3.98 6.10 -23.10
N LYS A 10 -3.03 6.73 -23.78
CA LYS A 10 -2.38 6.18 -24.98
C LYS A 10 -1.55 4.94 -24.64
N ARG A 11 -0.95 4.93 -23.45
CA ARG A 11 -0.09 3.83 -22.97
C ARG A 11 -0.24 3.65 -21.47
N VAL A 12 -0.34 2.40 -21.04
CA VAL A 12 -0.33 1.97 -19.64
C VAL A 12 0.87 1.05 -19.46
N LEU A 13 1.80 1.41 -18.58
CA LEU A 13 3.06 0.68 -18.39
C LEU A 13 3.22 0.26 -16.92
N PRO A 14 3.72 -0.96 -16.62
CA PRO A 14 4.05 -1.33 -15.26
C PRO A 14 5.27 -0.53 -14.77
N LEU A 15 5.26 -0.14 -13.50
CA LEU A 15 6.46 0.36 -12.83
C LEU A 15 7.37 -0.83 -12.48
N PRO A 16 8.70 -0.71 -12.67
CA PRO A 16 9.65 -1.79 -12.40
C PRO A 16 9.62 -2.30 -10.94
N SER A 17 9.50 -1.38 -9.97
CA SER A 17 9.22 -1.64 -8.54
C SER A 17 8.99 -0.31 -7.81
N GLU A 18 8.29 -0.31 -6.67
CA GLU A 18 8.03 0.91 -5.87
C GLU A 18 9.32 1.59 -5.36
N ASN A 19 10.40 0.83 -5.28
CA ASN A 19 11.73 1.25 -4.80
C ASN A 19 12.79 1.24 -5.90
N TRP A 20 12.41 1.31 -7.19
CA TRP A 20 13.34 1.25 -8.32
C TRP A 20 14.58 2.15 -8.13
N SER A 21 14.40 3.40 -7.71
CA SER A 21 15.50 4.33 -7.47
C SER A 21 16.49 3.84 -6.40
N SER A 22 15.99 3.14 -5.38
CA SER A 22 16.80 2.56 -4.30
C SER A 22 17.43 1.22 -4.70
N SER A 23 16.77 0.45 -5.58
CA SER A 23 17.26 -0.83 -6.11
C SER A 23 18.33 -0.65 -7.20
N VAL A 24 18.27 0.44 -7.96
CA VAL A 24 19.30 0.83 -8.94
C VAL A 24 20.68 0.91 -8.27
N ASP A 25 20.76 1.43 -7.05
CA ASP A 25 22.01 1.51 -6.29
C ASP A 25 22.60 0.16 -5.90
N MET A 26 21.76 -0.88 -5.79
CA MET A 26 22.17 -2.22 -5.38
C MET A 26 22.46 -3.15 -6.55
N TRP A 27 22.02 -2.81 -7.76
CA TRP A 27 22.16 -3.67 -8.94
C TRP A 27 23.42 -3.39 -9.75
N PHE A 28 23.97 -2.18 -9.68
CA PHE A 28 25.21 -1.86 -10.35
C PHE A 28 26.40 -2.09 -9.41
N CYS A 29 27.06 -3.25 -9.53
CA CYS A 29 28.26 -3.59 -8.76
C CYS A 29 29.48 -2.70 -9.09
N HIS A 30 29.40 -1.89 -10.16
CA HIS A 30 30.39 -0.91 -10.56
C HIS A 30 29.72 0.15 -11.44
N LYS A 31 30.29 1.37 -11.47
CA LYS A 31 29.92 2.36 -12.49
C LYS A 31 30.39 1.82 -13.85
N HIS A 32 29.46 1.50 -14.73
CA HIS A 32 29.82 1.23 -16.12
C HIS A 32 30.36 2.54 -16.74
N GLY A 33 31.57 2.47 -17.31
CA GLY A 33 32.50 3.59 -17.47
C GLY A 33 32.09 4.73 -18.40
N ASN A 34 32.88 5.82 -18.35
CA ASN A 34 32.92 7.06 -19.15
C ASN A 34 31.62 7.78 -19.56
N ASP A 35 30.45 7.21 -19.31
CA ASP A 35 29.16 7.89 -19.38
C ASP A 35 28.80 8.37 -17.97
N ASP A 36 28.81 9.68 -17.78
CA ASP A 36 28.18 10.38 -16.64
C ASP A 36 26.64 10.25 -16.67
N THR A 37 26.08 9.16 -17.22
CA THR A 37 24.66 8.86 -17.15
C THR A 37 24.31 8.46 -15.73
N ASP A 38 23.93 9.44 -14.93
CA ASP A 38 23.35 9.24 -13.62
C ASP A 38 21.99 8.54 -13.79
N TYR A 39 21.95 7.20 -13.76
CA TYR A 39 20.70 6.43 -13.89
C TYR A 39 19.69 6.77 -12.78
N LYS A 40 20.12 7.45 -11.69
CA LYS A 40 19.22 8.04 -10.69
C LYS A 40 18.44 9.25 -11.20
N SER A 41 18.95 9.90 -12.25
CA SER A 41 18.31 11.03 -12.92
C SER A 41 17.27 10.62 -13.97
N LEU A 42 17.17 9.33 -14.29
CA LEU A 42 16.08 8.79 -15.12
C LEU A 42 14.79 8.78 -14.29
N SER A 43 14.06 9.88 -14.36
CA SER A 43 12.79 10.00 -13.67
C SER A 43 11.71 9.21 -14.40
N LEU A 44 11.13 8.23 -13.70
CA LEU A 44 10.01 7.43 -14.19
C LEU A 44 8.71 8.24 -14.09
N ILE A 45 8.60 9.23 -14.97
CA ILE A 45 7.48 10.16 -15.00
C ILE A 45 6.63 9.91 -16.26
N PRO A 46 5.33 9.64 -16.11
CA PRO A 46 4.45 9.46 -17.27
C PRO A 46 4.35 10.76 -18.06
N LYS A 47 4.43 10.67 -19.39
CA LYS A 47 4.08 11.78 -20.29
C LYS A 47 2.57 12.00 -20.29
N LEU A 48 2.12 13.12 -20.89
CA LEU A 48 0.69 13.40 -20.99
C LEU A 48 -0.01 12.28 -21.76
N GLY A 49 -1.03 11.66 -21.15
CA GLY A 49 -1.73 10.51 -21.70
C GLY A 49 -1.01 9.17 -21.48
N GLU A 50 0.04 9.12 -20.66
CA GLU A 50 0.61 7.87 -20.15
C GLU A 50 0.16 7.64 -18.68
N CYS A 51 0.03 6.37 -18.30
CA CYS A 51 -0.20 5.96 -16.92
C CYS A 51 0.82 4.88 -16.54
N PHE A 52 1.51 5.05 -15.42
CA PHE A 52 2.38 4.02 -14.88
C PHE A 52 1.70 3.33 -13.69
N VAL A 53 1.75 2.01 -13.65
CA VAL A 53 1.04 1.18 -12.68
C VAL A 53 2.03 0.51 -11.73
N GLY A 54 1.98 0.89 -10.46
CA GLY A 54 2.69 0.20 -9.37
C GLY A 54 1.76 -0.75 -8.60
N THR A 55 2.30 -1.37 -7.56
CA THR A 55 1.55 -2.33 -6.72
C THR A 55 0.45 -1.65 -5.92
N SER A 56 0.75 -0.54 -5.24
CA SER A 56 -0.22 0.17 -4.39
C SER A 56 -0.77 1.46 -5.00
N TYR A 57 -0.22 1.94 -6.12
CA TYR A 57 -0.57 3.24 -6.71
C TYR A 57 -0.37 3.31 -8.22
N LEU A 58 -0.91 4.37 -8.80
CA LEU A 58 -0.79 4.76 -10.20
C LEU A 58 -0.09 6.12 -10.27
N LEU A 59 0.84 6.28 -11.21
CA LEU A 59 1.32 7.60 -11.63
C LEU A 59 0.52 8.03 -12.84
N VAL A 60 -0.13 9.18 -12.72
CA VAL A 60 -1.04 9.70 -13.73
C VAL A 60 -0.62 11.12 -14.09
N ARG A 61 -0.33 11.35 -15.36
CA ARG A 61 -0.25 12.68 -15.96
C ARG A 61 -1.39 12.80 -16.98
N SER A 62 -2.53 13.32 -16.54
CA SER A 62 -3.73 13.39 -17.36
C SER A 62 -4.54 14.65 -17.06
N THR A 63 -4.99 15.33 -18.10
CA THR A 63 -5.98 16.42 -18.04
C THR A 63 -7.37 15.94 -17.62
N HIS A 64 -7.61 14.63 -17.70
CA HIS A 64 -8.92 14.02 -17.40
C HIS A 64 -9.06 13.60 -15.94
N LEU A 65 -7.99 13.74 -15.14
CA LEU A 65 -8.02 13.39 -13.73
C LEU A 65 -8.63 14.54 -12.91
N LEU A 66 -9.90 14.40 -12.54
CA LEU A 66 -10.59 15.37 -11.68
C LEU A 66 -10.23 15.14 -10.21
N VAL A 67 -9.31 15.94 -9.70
CA VAL A 67 -8.86 15.87 -8.30
C VAL A 67 -8.69 17.26 -7.70
N ARG A 68 -8.78 17.37 -6.36
CA ARG A 68 -8.44 18.60 -5.64
C ARG A 68 -7.05 18.48 -5.03
N ASP A 69 -6.17 19.42 -5.36
CA ASP A 69 -4.83 19.55 -4.79
C ASP A 69 -4.88 20.45 -3.54
N SER A 70 -4.28 20.00 -2.44
CA SER A 70 -4.05 20.81 -1.25
C SER A 70 -2.71 21.54 -1.37
N HIS A 71 -2.55 22.66 -0.66
CA HIS A 71 -1.26 23.35 -0.58
C HIS A 71 -0.12 22.45 -0.07
N ASN A 72 -0.43 21.38 0.65
CA ASN A 72 0.54 20.41 1.17
C ASN A 72 0.87 19.29 0.17
N GLY A 73 0.34 19.33 -1.06
CA GLY A 73 0.53 18.30 -2.08
C GLY A 73 -0.33 17.05 -1.89
N THR A 74 -1.25 17.05 -0.93
CA THR A 74 -2.25 15.97 -0.77
C THR A 74 -3.33 16.09 -1.82
N VAL A 75 -3.70 14.97 -2.43
CA VAL A 75 -4.74 14.91 -3.46
C VAL A 75 -6.00 14.28 -2.88
N THR A 76 -7.13 14.97 -3.03
CA THR A 76 -8.42 14.54 -2.50
C THR A 76 -9.47 14.38 -3.58
N CYS A 77 -10.44 13.49 -3.33
CA CYS A 77 -11.60 13.32 -4.19
C CYS A 77 -12.47 14.59 -4.17
N PRO A 78 -12.84 15.16 -5.34
CA PRO A 78 -13.60 16.41 -5.38
C PRO A 78 -14.99 16.35 -4.72
N SER A 79 -15.58 15.14 -4.64
CA SER A 79 -16.94 14.93 -4.15
C SER A 79 -17.00 14.56 -2.67
N CYS A 80 -16.14 13.66 -2.20
CA CYS A 80 -16.19 13.15 -0.82
C CYS A 80 -15.03 13.63 0.05
N HIS A 81 -14.08 14.40 -0.50
CA HIS A 81 -12.93 14.97 0.21
C HIS A 81 -11.97 13.95 0.87
N ILE A 82 -12.16 12.66 0.57
CA ILE A 82 -11.25 11.60 1.00
C ILE A 82 -9.92 11.77 0.27
N GLU A 83 -8.82 11.57 0.99
CA GLU A 83 -7.48 11.51 0.45
C GLU A 83 -7.32 10.28 -0.45
N ILE A 84 -6.92 10.52 -1.69
CA ILE A 84 -6.83 9.52 -2.75
C ILE A 84 -5.43 9.43 -3.36
N GLY A 85 -4.52 10.31 -2.94
CA GLY A 85 -3.20 10.41 -3.54
C GLY A 85 -2.38 11.57 -3.03
N ALA A 86 -1.25 11.79 -3.70
CA ALA A 86 -0.40 12.94 -3.51
C ALA A 86 0.11 13.45 -4.87
N LYS A 87 0.40 14.74 -4.95
CA LYS A 87 1.11 15.34 -6.07
C LYS A 87 2.54 14.82 -6.07
N PHE A 88 2.94 14.23 -7.19
CA PHE A 88 4.27 13.70 -7.35
C PHE A 88 5.23 14.86 -7.62
N VAL A 89 6.14 15.11 -6.68
CA VAL A 89 7.21 16.10 -6.83
C VAL A 89 8.50 15.36 -7.14
N GLU A 90 9.06 15.63 -8.32
CA GLU A 90 10.36 15.11 -8.72
C GLU A 90 11.45 15.76 -7.85
N ARG A 91 12.32 14.95 -7.23
CA ARG A 91 13.55 15.47 -6.62
C ARG A 91 14.53 15.85 -7.72
N LYS A 92 14.32 16.98 -8.40
CA LYS A 92 15.39 17.60 -9.17
C LYS A 92 16.45 18.16 -8.22
N LYS A 93 17.72 18.14 -8.64
CA LYS A 93 18.79 18.88 -7.95
C LYS A 93 18.31 20.31 -7.68
N LEU A 94 18.64 20.83 -6.50
CA LEU A 94 18.12 22.02 -5.82
C LEU A 94 18.15 23.37 -6.60
N ASN A 95 18.41 23.39 -7.90
CA ASN A 95 18.75 24.59 -8.67
C ASN A 95 17.73 25.00 -9.75
N GLU A 96 16.58 24.34 -9.87
CA GLU A 96 15.51 24.80 -10.78
C GLU A 96 14.25 25.18 -9.98
N ILE A 97 14.12 26.49 -9.77
CA ILE A 97 12.96 27.16 -9.21
C ILE A 97 11.71 26.81 -10.03
N ASN A 98 10.68 26.32 -9.33
CA ASN A 98 9.24 26.34 -9.66
C ASN A 98 8.90 26.73 -11.11
N SER A 99 8.91 25.77 -12.03
CA SER A 99 8.01 25.85 -13.17
C SER A 99 6.69 25.18 -12.77
N TYR A 100 5.63 25.98 -12.66
CA TYR A 100 4.26 25.47 -12.64
C TYR A 100 4.04 24.75 -13.97
N THR A 101 4.23 23.44 -14.00
CA THR A 101 3.89 22.64 -15.17
C THR A 101 2.38 22.58 -15.26
N ASP A 102 1.79 23.01 -16.38
CA ASP A 102 0.33 22.99 -16.66
C ASP A 102 -0.33 21.62 -16.46
N ASN A 103 0.45 20.55 -16.35
CA ASN A 103 -0.02 19.19 -16.13
C ASN A 103 0.84 18.47 -15.08
N PRO A 104 0.54 18.64 -13.78
CA PRO A 104 1.25 17.94 -12.71
C PRO A 104 1.02 16.42 -12.80
N VAL A 105 1.96 15.67 -12.23
CA VAL A 105 1.83 14.22 -12.07
C VAL A 105 1.26 13.92 -10.70
N TYR A 106 0.31 13.01 -10.66
CA TYR A 106 -0.33 12.58 -9.43
C TYR A 106 -0.02 11.11 -9.16
N LYS A 107 0.35 10.82 -7.91
CA LYS A 107 0.41 9.49 -7.34
C LYS A 107 -0.95 9.19 -6.73
N ILE A 108 -1.78 8.41 -7.42
CA ILE A 108 -3.13 8.05 -6.98
C ILE A 108 -3.13 6.63 -6.45
N PHE A 109 -3.67 6.41 -5.25
CA PHE A 109 -3.68 5.09 -4.63
C PHE A 109 -4.66 4.16 -5.34
N SER A 110 -4.24 2.92 -5.54
CA SER A 110 -4.96 1.93 -6.35
C SER A 110 -6.35 1.62 -5.80
N GLU A 111 -6.52 1.60 -4.48
CA GLU A 111 -7.81 1.37 -3.84
C GLU A 111 -8.77 2.57 -3.95
N SER A 112 -8.22 3.73 -4.23
CA SER A 112 -8.98 4.97 -4.33
C SER A 112 -9.60 5.16 -5.71
N VAL A 113 -9.35 4.22 -6.63
CA VAL A 113 -9.73 4.27 -8.04
C VAL A 113 -10.67 3.13 -8.43
N GLN A 114 -11.66 3.44 -9.25
CA GLN A 114 -12.41 2.45 -10.02
C GLN A 114 -12.03 2.51 -11.49
N PHE A 115 -11.56 1.39 -12.02
CA PHE A 115 -11.30 1.24 -13.44
C PHE A 115 -12.59 0.91 -14.18
N HIS A 116 -12.88 1.69 -15.22
CA HIS A 116 -13.98 1.40 -16.14
C HIS A 116 -13.37 1.08 -17.52
N ARG A 117 -13.83 -0.02 -18.14
CA ARG A 117 -13.59 -0.29 -19.56
C ARG A 117 -14.71 0.40 -20.35
N ASP A 118 -14.36 1.14 -21.39
CA ASP A 118 -15.32 1.93 -22.18
C ASP A 118 -16.44 1.09 -22.80
N ASP A 119 -16.24 -0.22 -22.96
CA ASP A 119 -17.20 -1.09 -23.63
C ASP A 119 -18.42 -1.50 -22.81
N ASN A 120 -18.55 -1.12 -21.53
CA ASN A 120 -19.77 -1.37 -20.76
C ASN A 120 -20.03 -0.29 -19.70
N LEU A 121 -20.90 0.66 -20.05
CA LEU A 121 -21.53 1.63 -19.14
C LEU A 121 -22.46 0.98 -18.07
N TYR A 122 -22.49 -0.35 -17.99
CA TYR A 122 -23.30 -1.11 -17.03
C TYR A 122 -22.54 -2.35 -16.55
N LEU A 123 -21.64 -2.17 -15.59
CA LEU A 123 -21.31 -3.24 -14.66
C LEU A 123 -21.48 -2.69 -13.25
N ASN A 124 -22.59 -3.07 -12.62
CA ASN A 124 -22.89 -2.90 -11.20
C ASN A 124 -22.00 -3.82 -10.32
N GLU A 125 -20.73 -3.96 -10.66
CA GLU A 125 -19.76 -4.68 -9.84
C GLU A 125 -18.71 -3.68 -9.37
N SER A 126 -18.92 -3.16 -8.17
CA SER A 126 -17.93 -2.34 -7.47
C SER A 126 -16.64 -3.16 -7.29
N PRO A 127 -15.52 -2.82 -7.95
CA PRO A 127 -14.27 -3.50 -7.69
C PRO A 127 -13.75 -2.98 -6.34
N ILE A 128 -13.41 -3.91 -5.44
CA ILE A 128 -13.03 -3.75 -4.02
C ILE A 128 -14.22 -3.69 -3.04
N GLN A 129 -15.02 -4.75 -2.97
CA GLN A 129 -15.95 -4.94 -1.84
C GLN A 129 -15.28 -5.49 -0.58
N ASN A 130 -14.09 -6.11 -0.66
CA ASN A 130 -13.42 -6.68 0.50
C ASN A 130 -12.04 -6.06 0.75
N LYS A 131 -11.97 -5.16 1.76
CA LYS A 131 -10.72 -4.51 2.21
C LYS A 131 -9.68 -5.55 2.68
N GLU A 132 -10.11 -6.68 3.23
CA GLU A 132 -9.20 -7.74 3.66
C GLU A 132 -8.48 -8.39 2.50
N ALA A 133 -9.22 -8.72 1.44
CA ALA A 133 -8.65 -9.33 0.25
C ALA A 133 -7.63 -8.41 -0.42
N PHE A 134 -7.92 -7.09 -0.45
CA PHE A 134 -6.97 -6.08 -0.93
C PHE A 134 -5.66 -6.11 -0.12
N PHE A 135 -5.75 -6.02 1.21
CA PHE A 135 -4.56 -6.02 2.06
C PHE A 135 -3.81 -7.34 2.02
N ALA A 136 -4.51 -8.47 2.00
CA ALA A 136 -3.90 -9.79 1.87
C ALA A 136 -3.13 -9.92 0.55
N LYS A 137 -3.72 -9.51 -0.57
CA LYS A 137 -3.05 -9.51 -1.88
C LYS A 137 -1.81 -8.61 -1.86
N MET A 138 -1.95 -7.37 -1.38
CA MET A 138 -0.84 -6.42 -1.30
C MET A 138 0.30 -6.94 -0.43
N ILE A 139 0.01 -7.47 0.77
CA ILE A 139 1.03 -8.05 1.67
C ILE A 139 1.72 -9.23 0.99
N ASN A 140 0.96 -10.11 0.32
CA ASN A 140 1.52 -11.26 -0.38
C ASN A 140 2.46 -10.84 -1.51
N GLU A 141 2.04 -9.88 -2.33
CA GLU A 141 2.84 -9.33 -3.44
C GLU A 141 4.14 -8.70 -2.94
N GLN A 142 4.09 -7.92 -1.87
CA GLN A 142 5.27 -7.34 -1.25
C GLN A 142 6.18 -8.44 -0.70
N SER A 143 5.63 -9.44 0.00
CA SER A 143 6.44 -10.55 0.53
C SER A 143 7.17 -11.35 -0.56
N HIS A 144 6.51 -11.61 -1.69
CA HIS A 144 7.14 -12.28 -2.82
C HIS A 144 8.17 -11.39 -3.53
N ALA A 145 7.86 -10.12 -3.75
CA ALA A 145 8.75 -9.18 -4.43
C ALA A 145 10.10 -9.00 -3.72
N TYR A 146 10.08 -9.03 -2.37
CA TYR A 146 11.28 -8.81 -1.55
C TYR A 146 11.80 -10.10 -0.92
N THR A 147 11.25 -11.27 -1.25
CA THR A 147 11.61 -12.57 -0.64
C THR A 147 11.64 -12.51 0.89
N SER A 148 10.76 -11.71 1.48
CA SER A 148 10.73 -11.42 2.91
C SER A 148 9.32 -11.54 3.46
N PHE A 149 9.20 -12.27 4.56
CA PHE A 149 7.95 -12.44 5.30
C PHE A 149 7.87 -11.52 6.53
N ARG A 150 8.83 -10.62 6.70
CA ARG A 150 8.85 -9.60 7.76
C ARG A 150 8.84 -8.23 7.11
N LEU A 151 7.78 -7.48 7.33
CA LEU A 151 7.54 -6.20 6.68
C LEU A 151 7.37 -5.08 7.71
N ILE A 152 7.82 -3.88 7.37
CA ILE A 152 7.52 -2.64 8.10
C ILE A 152 6.66 -1.77 7.19
N LEU A 153 5.41 -1.60 7.57
CA LEU A 153 4.48 -0.68 6.92
C LEU A 153 4.50 0.65 7.66
N SER A 154 4.75 1.74 6.96
CA SER A 154 4.72 3.10 7.54
C SER A 154 3.74 3.99 6.79
N GLY A 155 3.08 4.90 7.51
CA GLY A 155 2.28 5.97 6.93
C GLY A 155 2.27 7.21 7.80
N GLU A 156 2.38 8.37 7.18
CA GLU A 156 2.50 9.66 7.87
C GLU A 156 1.39 10.62 7.40
N LYS A 157 0.84 11.39 8.34
CA LYS A 157 -0.11 12.47 8.07
C LYS A 157 0.10 13.59 9.08
N GLU A 158 0.50 14.76 8.60
CA GLU A 158 0.83 15.93 9.43
C GLU A 158 1.82 15.53 10.54
N ASN A 159 1.43 15.65 11.81
CA ASN A 159 2.26 15.28 12.96
C ASN A 159 2.00 13.85 13.47
N LYS A 160 1.33 13.00 12.69
CA LYS A 160 1.01 11.62 13.09
C LYS A 160 1.73 10.63 12.20
N LYS A 161 2.39 9.66 12.83
CA LYS A 161 3.06 8.54 12.18
C LYS A 161 2.46 7.23 12.66
N ILE A 162 2.17 6.36 11.71
CA ILE A 162 1.82 4.96 11.95
C ILE A 162 2.99 4.11 11.47
N GLN A 163 3.44 3.20 12.31
CA GLN A 163 4.30 2.10 11.92
C GLN A 163 3.66 0.79 12.32
N CYS A 164 3.68 -0.20 11.43
CA CYS A 164 3.16 -1.53 11.66
C CYS A 164 4.21 -2.56 11.25
N LEU A 165 4.67 -3.35 12.22
CA LEU A 165 5.44 -4.56 11.95
C LEU A 165 4.47 -5.65 11.55
N ILE A 166 4.74 -6.32 10.43
CA ILE A 166 3.94 -7.42 9.91
C ILE A 166 4.85 -8.62 9.71
N TRP A 167 4.57 -9.73 10.39
CA TRP A 167 5.19 -11.02 10.12
C TRP A 167 4.16 -11.93 9.46
N LEU A 168 4.35 -12.20 8.18
CA LEU A 168 3.55 -13.19 7.45
C LEU A 168 3.97 -14.60 7.88
N ILE A 169 3.05 -15.34 8.49
CA ILE A 169 3.31 -16.70 8.99
C ILE A 169 2.85 -17.73 7.98
N ASP A 170 1.64 -17.57 7.46
CA ASP A 170 1.07 -18.46 6.46
C ASP A 170 0.22 -17.66 5.48
N PRO A 171 0.62 -17.55 4.20
CA PRO A 171 -0.16 -16.84 3.18
C PRO A 171 -1.42 -17.60 2.74
N ASN A 172 -1.53 -18.90 3.00
CA ASN A 172 -2.59 -19.76 2.46
C ASN A 172 -3.15 -20.72 3.52
N LEU A 173 -3.46 -20.21 4.72
CA LEU A 173 -4.06 -21.00 5.78
C LEU A 173 -5.52 -21.31 5.45
N LEU A 174 -5.93 -22.57 5.59
CA LEU A 174 -7.32 -22.97 5.49
C LEU A 174 -7.96 -22.99 6.89
N ILE A 175 -9.01 -22.20 7.09
CA ILE A 175 -9.84 -22.26 8.30
C ILE A 175 -11.24 -22.74 7.93
N PHE A 176 -11.95 -23.32 8.90
CA PHE A 176 -13.32 -23.79 8.71
C PHE A 176 -14.25 -22.94 9.57
N GLU A 177 -15.22 -22.31 8.93
CA GLU A 177 -16.30 -21.59 9.59
C GLU A 177 -17.54 -22.49 9.64
N GLY A 178 -18.19 -22.55 10.79
CA GLY A 178 -19.41 -23.33 10.96
C GLY A 178 -20.37 -22.64 11.91
N GLU A 179 -21.66 -22.71 11.60
CA GLU A 179 -22.72 -22.29 12.51
C GLU A 179 -23.27 -23.52 13.21
N ALA A 180 -23.10 -23.55 14.53
CA ALA A 180 -23.77 -24.53 15.36
C ALA A 180 -25.23 -24.11 15.54
N SER A 181 -26.17 -24.93 15.05
CA SER A 181 -27.60 -24.75 15.30
C SER A 181 -28.05 -25.79 16.31
N SER A 182 -28.74 -25.37 17.38
CA SER A 182 -29.27 -26.26 18.42
C SER A 182 -30.27 -27.30 17.88
N GLU A 183 -30.83 -27.08 16.69
CA GLU A 183 -31.83 -27.94 16.06
C GLU A 183 -31.21 -29.00 15.13
N LYS A 184 -29.96 -28.83 14.69
CA LYS A 184 -29.30 -29.73 13.74
C LYS A 184 -28.17 -30.50 14.42
N LYS A 185 -28.19 -31.83 14.29
CA LYS A 185 -27.13 -32.73 14.81
C LYS A 185 -25.81 -32.64 14.03
N GLU A 186 -25.77 -31.88 12.94
CA GLU A 186 -24.62 -31.74 12.05
C GLU A 186 -24.24 -30.27 11.89
N VAL A 187 -22.94 -29.96 12.05
CA VAL A 187 -22.38 -28.64 11.77
C VAL A 187 -21.86 -28.63 10.34
N LYS A 188 -22.44 -27.79 9.49
CA LYS A 188 -21.90 -27.55 8.16
C LYS A 188 -20.69 -26.64 8.25
N LEU A 189 -19.53 -27.16 7.86
CA LEU A 189 -18.29 -26.40 7.81
C LEU A 189 -18.05 -25.88 6.39
N LYS A 190 -17.74 -24.59 6.28
CA LYS A 190 -17.30 -23.95 5.05
C LYS A 190 -15.80 -23.67 5.14
N PRO A 191 -14.99 -24.15 4.18
CA PRO A 191 -13.59 -23.79 4.12
C PRO A 191 -13.43 -22.32 3.71
N LEU A 192 -12.52 -21.60 4.36
CA LEU A 192 -12.13 -20.23 4.06
C LEU A 192 -10.61 -20.15 3.96
N SER A 193 -10.13 -19.59 2.85
CA SER A 193 -8.71 -19.31 2.66
C SER A 193 -8.38 -17.97 3.32
N VAL A 194 -7.40 -17.99 4.20
CA VAL A 194 -6.99 -16.80 4.95
C VAL A 194 -5.48 -16.68 5.04
N MET A 195 -5.01 -15.45 5.20
CA MET A 195 -3.63 -15.13 5.49
C MET A 195 -3.47 -14.95 7.00
N LYS A 196 -2.56 -15.70 7.62
CA LYS A 196 -2.21 -15.57 9.04
C LYS A 196 -0.97 -14.71 9.21
N ILE A 197 -1.10 -13.65 10.00
CA ILE A 197 -0.02 -12.72 10.28
C ILE A 197 0.15 -12.45 11.77
N LEU A 198 1.36 -12.13 12.19
CA LEU A 198 1.62 -11.47 13.46
C LEU A 198 1.84 -9.99 13.20
N TYR A 199 1.30 -9.12 14.03
CA TYR A 199 1.46 -7.69 13.84
C TYR A 199 1.66 -6.91 15.13
N LYS A 200 2.33 -5.77 15.02
CA LYS A 200 2.51 -4.81 16.11
C LYS A 200 2.48 -3.41 15.55
N CYS A 201 1.70 -2.53 16.16
CA CYS A 201 1.50 -1.17 15.67
C CYS A 201 2.01 -0.15 16.69
N ASP A 202 2.68 0.87 16.19
CA ASP A 202 2.96 2.10 16.91
C ASP A 202 2.26 3.26 16.20
N ILE A 203 1.56 4.09 16.97
CA ILE A 203 0.93 5.32 16.50
C ILE A 203 1.52 6.43 17.35
N SER A 204 2.48 7.15 16.77
CA SER A 204 3.23 8.20 17.45
C SER A 204 2.90 9.57 16.88
N ASP A 205 2.98 10.56 17.75
CA ASP A 205 2.96 11.97 17.39
C ASP A 205 4.42 12.42 17.16
N THR A 206 4.74 12.87 15.95
CA THR A 206 6.10 13.27 15.56
C THR A 206 6.58 14.52 16.28
N SER A 207 5.69 15.27 16.93
CA SER A 207 6.04 16.41 17.79
C SER A 207 6.65 16.00 19.13
N ARG A 208 6.51 14.74 19.54
CA ARG A 208 7.03 14.23 20.82
C ARG A 208 8.40 13.58 20.62
N LEU A 209 9.41 14.10 21.31
CA LEU A 209 10.76 13.52 21.36
C LEU A 209 10.69 12.08 21.90
N LYS A 210 11.20 11.13 21.12
CA LYS A 210 11.31 9.71 21.55
C LYS A 210 12.28 9.61 22.72
N THR A 211 11.79 9.18 23.89
CA THR A 211 12.62 8.92 25.07
C THR A 211 13.29 7.54 25.00
N GLY A 212 14.54 7.52 24.56
CA GLY A 212 15.64 6.76 25.20
C GLY A 212 15.58 5.24 25.40
N ARG A 213 14.81 4.44 24.65
CA ARG A 213 15.02 2.98 24.56
C ARG A 213 14.87 2.46 23.13
N SER A 214 15.80 1.60 22.71
CA SER A 214 15.67 0.83 21.46
C SER A 214 14.41 -0.03 21.54
N THR A 215 13.48 0.24 20.64
CA THR A 215 12.21 -0.47 20.51
C THR A 215 12.36 -1.65 19.55
N VAL A 216 11.40 -2.58 19.59
CA VAL A 216 11.30 -3.65 18.58
C VAL A 216 11.21 -3.11 17.14
N PHE A 217 10.70 -1.89 16.97
CA PHE A 217 10.66 -1.22 15.67
C PHE A 217 12.06 -0.81 15.21
N ASP A 218 12.93 -0.35 16.11
CA ASP A 218 14.30 0.00 15.78
C ASP A 218 15.11 -1.27 15.42
N GLN A 219 14.87 -2.37 16.13
CA GLN A 219 15.49 -3.67 15.84
C GLN A 219 15.08 -4.20 14.45
N TRP A 220 13.80 -4.12 14.11
CA TRP A 220 13.32 -4.54 12.79
C TRP A 220 13.83 -3.59 11.70
N ALA A 221 13.94 -2.30 11.97
CA ALA A 221 14.47 -1.33 11.00
C ALA A 221 15.95 -1.55 10.69
N SER A 222 16.73 -2.15 11.61
CA SER A 222 18.13 -2.50 11.38
C SER A 222 18.34 -3.94 10.88
N ASP A 223 17.28 -4.74 10.74
CA ASP A 223 17.35 -6.13 10.29
C ASP A 223 17.22 -6.19 8.76
N ASN A 224 18.29 -6.63 8.08
CA ASN A 224 18.33 -6.73 6.61
C ASN A 224 17.33 -7.73 6.02
N SER A 225 16.78 -8.63 6.84
CA SER A 225 15.72 -9.56 6.42
C SER A 225 14.33 -8.92 6.43
N VAL A 226 14.19 -7.71 6.96
CA VAL A 226 12.93 -6.99 7.09
C VAL A 226 12.81 -5.96 5.98
N HIS A 227 11.66 -5.96 5.28
CA HIS A 227 11.42 -5.03 4.19
C HIS A 227 10.43 -3.92 4.54
N GLY A 228 10.79 -2.67 4.25
CA GLY A 228 9.95 -1.50 4.51
C GLY A 228 9.19 -1.01 3.28
N PHE A 229 7.90 -0.69 3.44
CA PHE A 229 7.13 0.02 2.42
C PHE A 229 6.17 1.05 3.03
N HIS A 230 5.79 2.04 2.21
CA HIS A 230 4.99 3.18 2.67
C HIS A 230 3.60 3.14 2.06
N LEU A 231 2.58 3.28 2.91
CA LEU A 231 1.18 3.43 2.51
C LEU A 231 0.61 4.77 2.97
N PRO A 232 -0.47 5.24 2.33
CA PRO A 232 -1.25 6.38 2.80
C PRO A 232 -1.67 6.16 4.25
N TYR A 233 -1.64 7.22 5.07
CA TYR A 233 -2.04 7.12 6.47
C TYR A 233 -3.44 6.49 6.65
N ILE A 234 -4.38 6.83 5.75
CA ILE A 234 -5.73 6.27 5.75
C ILE A 234 -5.75 4.77 5.48
N LEU A 235 -4.87 4.27 4.61
CA LEU A 235 -4.74 2.84 4.34
C LEU A 235 -4.08 2.11 5.50
N CYS A 236 -3.02 2.68 6.09
CA CYS A 236 -2.40 2.13 7.29
C CYS A 236 -3.44 1.97 8.41
N SER A 237 -4.23 3.01 8.63
CA SER A 237 -5.30 3.01 9.62
C SER A 237 -6.39 1.97 9.31
N SER A 238 -6.78 1.85 8.04
CA SER A 238 -7.76 0.86 7.58
C SER A 238 -7.26 -0.58 7.75
N LEU A 239 -6.00 -0.86 7.45
CA LEU A 239 -5.37 -2.16 7.68
C LEU A 239 -5.37 -2.50 9.17
N ILE A 240 -4.89 -1.59 10.02
CA ILE A 240 -4.81 -1.81 11.47
C ILE A 240 -6.20 -2.08 12.05
N THR A 241 -7.22 -1.32 11.62
CA THR A 241 -8.59 -1.50 12.06
C THR A 241 -9.12 -2.88 11.69
N CYS A 242 -8.85 -3.31 10.46
CA CYS A 242 -9.20 -4.63 9.98
C CYS A 242 -8.51 -5.74 10.79
N LEU A 243 -7.20 -5.63 11.02
CA LEU A 243 -6.46 -6.58 11.85
C LEU A 243 -6.98 -6.64 13.28
N ILE A 244 -7.23 -5.51 13.93
CA ILE A 244 -7.79 -5.48 15.29
C ILE A 244 -9.17 -6.15 15.33
N LYS A 245 -10.02 -5.93 14.33
CA LYS A 245 -11.33 -6.56 14.23
C LYS A 245 -11.18 -8.09 14.18
N ASN A 246 -10.29 -8.60 13.34
CA ASN A 246 -10.10 -10.04 13.16
C ASN A 246 -9.41 -10.68 14.38
N THR A 247 -8.44 -10.01 14.99
CA THR A 247 -7.84 -10.44 16.26
C THR A 247 -8.90 -10.60 17.36
N LYS A 248 -9.92 -9.73 17.41
CA LYS A 248 -11.00 -9.82 18.41
C LYS A 248 -11.92 -11.02 18.18
N GLN A 249 -12.01 -11.55 16.95
CA GLN A 249 -12.80 -12.76 16.66
C GLN A 249 -12.11 -14.02 17.18
N LEU A 250 -10.79 -13.98 17.38
CA LEU A 250 -10.05 -15.11 17.96
C LEU A 250 -10.33 -15.28 19.46
N PRO A 251 -10.25 -16.52 19.99
CA PRO A 251 -10.21 -16.77 21.43
C PRO A 251 -9.11 -15.95 22.11
N LYS A 252 -9.36 -15.45 23.32
CA LYS A 252 -8.41 -14.55 24.03
C LYS A 252 -6.99 -15.09 24.10
N SER A 253 -6.82 -16.39 24.34
CA SER A 253 -5.53 -17.08 24.39
C SER A 253 -4.77 -17.07 23.06
N HIS A 254 -5.45 -16.91 21.93
CA HIS A 254 -4.86 -16.96 20.58
C HIS A 254 -4.66 -15.56 19.97
N ARG A 255 -4.94 -14.49 20.71
CA ARG A 255 -4.83 -13.11 20.19
C ARG A 255 -3.40 -12.58 20.18
N CYS A 256 -2.48 -13.24 20.88
CA CYS A 256 -1.11 -12.78 21.05
C CYS A 256 -0.14 -13.95 20.95
N LEU A 257 1.01 -13.73 20.31
CA LEU A 257 2.14 -14.64 20.25
C LEU A 257 3.42 -13.82 20.30
N ASN A 258 4.31 -14.10 21.27
CA ASN A 258 5.61 -13.41 21.43
C ASN A 258 5.50 -11.87 21.47
N SER A 259 4.48 -11.34 22.15
CA SER A 259 4.18 -9.89 22.23
C SER A 259 3.79 -9.22 20.90
N PHE A 260 3.45 -10.01 19.88
CA PHE A 260 2.75 -9.58 18.67
C PHE A 260 1.29 -10.02 18.74
N LEU A 261 0.39 -9.24 18.15
CA LEU A 261 -1.01 -9.62 17.96
C LEU A 261 -1.15 -10.58 16.78
N VAL A 262 -2.09 -11.50 16.86
CA VAL A 262 -2.38 -12.46 15.77
C VAL A 262 -3.54 -11.94 14.94
N GLY A 263 -3.26 -11.63 13.68
CA GLY A 263 -4.25 -11.18 12.69
C GLY A 263 -4.55 -12.25 11.65
N ILE A 264 -5.77 -12.22 11.13
CA ILE A 264 -6.21 -13.02 9.99
C ILE A 264 -6.78 -12.07 8.94
N LEU A 265 -6.44 -12.25 7.67
CA LEU A 265 -7.02 -11.51 6.55
C LEU A 265 -7.66 -12.49 5.58
N HIS A 266 -8.93 -12.27 5.23
CA HIS A 266 -9.63 -13.16 4.31
C HIS A 266 -9.16 -12.95 2.88
N TYR A 267 -8.86 -14.05 2.20
CA TYR A 267 -8.44 -14.07 0.82
C TYR A 267 -9.58 -14.67 -0.03
N ASN A 268 -10.30 -13.83 -0.75
CA ASN A 268 -11.23 -14.31 -1.77
C ASN A 268 -10.40 -14.72 -2.99
N ARG A 269 -10.15 -16.02 -3.16
CA ARG A 269 -9.69 -16.57 -4.44
C ARG A 269 -10.81 -16.57 -5.45
#